data_AF-A0A955X0K3-F1
#
_entry.id   AF-A0A955X0K3-F1
#
_cell.length_a   1.000
_cell.length_b   1.000
_cell.length_c   1.000
_cell.angle_alpha   90.00
_cell.angle_beta   90.00
_cell.angle_gamma   90.00
#
_symmetry.space_group_name_H-M   'P 1'
#
loop_
_entity.id
_entity.type
_entity.pdbx_description
1 polymer ?
#
loop_
_entity_poly.entity_id
_entity_poly.type
_entity_poly.pdbx_seq_one_letter_code
_entity_poly.pdbx_strand_id
1 'polypeptide(L)'
;FAATKADHLHHTQHPRLTALVEAMLREARDRARFSGAETAALSLAALRATVEETRDYSGRAVDVVRGRLMDGRQAAVNAGELPEDPARLLAPARDGAGRLIPCADGEAGELIGRIGRLPSERFDGYLDPQATAAKILRDGFAEGDAWFRTGDLLRRDADGDYFFVDRVGDTFRWKGENVSTQAVAQALAGAGGVEALAVYGVAVPGQEGRAGMAAVVAQAFDPQAFFAAATGALPPAARPAFVRVVPALPTTSTMKFQTVALKRQGYTDCGDDPVFVRDDEAGTYAPLTPLALGAVTAGSLRL
;
A
#
# COMPACT_ATOMS: atom_id res chain seq x y z
N PHE A 1 -16.73 6.69 -4.60
CA PHE A 1 -17.36 6.17 -5.83
C PHE A 1 -16.25 5.67 -6.76
N ALA A 2 -16.44 4.53 -7.43
CA ALA A 2 -15.49 4.00 -8.41
C ALA A 2 -16.20 3.70 -9.73
N ALA A 3 -15.69 4.21 -10.85
CA ALA A 3 -16.26 3.94 -12.17
C ALA A 3 -15.23 3.25 -13.06
N THR A 4 -15.70 2.32 -13.90
CA THR A 4 -14.89 1.69 -14.94
C THR A 4 -15.57 1.80 -16.29
N LYS A 5 -14.76 1.80 -17.35
CA LYS A 5 -15.22 1.89 -18.74
C LYS A 5 -15.64 0.51 -19.24
N ALA A 6 -16.84 0.40 -19.80
CA ALA A 6 -17.41 -0.90 -20.23
C ALA A 6 -17.62 -1.02 -21.76
N ASP A 7 -17.21 -0.03 -22.57
CA ASP A 7 -17.52 0.06 -24.02
C ASP A 7 -16.99 -1.09 -24.88
N HIS A 8 -16.17 -1.97 -24.31
CA HIS A 8 -15.55 -3.14 -24.97
C HIS A 8 -16.26 -4.46 -24.61
N LEU A 9 -17.29 -4.40 -23.76
CA LEU A 9 -18.07 -5.55 -23.32
C LEU A 9 -19.53 -5.33 -23.67
N HIS A 10 -20.16 -6.42 -24.11
CA HIS A 10 -21.61 -6.46 -24.28
C HIS A 10 -22.31 -6.18 -22.93
N HIS A 11 -23.42 -5.44 -22.94
CA HIS A 11 -24.12 -4.99 -21.72
C HIS A 11 -24.48 -6.12 -20.75
N THR A 12 -24.71 -7.34 -21.26
CA THR A 12 -24.97 -8.54 -20.45
C THR A 12 -23.87 -8.81 -19.41
N GLN A 13 -22.65 -8.29 -19.62
CA GLN A 13 -21.51 -8.47 -18.73
C GLN A 13 -21.23 -7.26 -17.80
N HIS A 14 -21.94 -6.14 -17.94
CA HIS A 14 -21.70 -4.94 -17.11
C HIS A 14 -21.95 -5.16 -15.61
N PRO A 15 -22.96 -5.96 -15.17
CA PRO A 15 -23.10 -6.30 -13.75
C PRO A 15 -21.91 -7.10 -13.21
N ARG A 16 -21.36 -8.04 -14.01
CA ARG A 16 -20.19 -8.85 -13.64
C ARG A 16 -18.92 -8.00 -13.54
N LEU A 17 -18.73 -7.06 -14.46
CA LEU A 17 -17.64 -6.08 -14.39
C LEU A 17 -17.75 -5.18 -13.15
N THR A 18 -18.97 -4.76 -12.81
CA THR A 18 -19.23 -3.95 -11.63
C THR A 18 -18.88 -4.72 -10.35
N ALA A 19 -19.32 -5.97 -10.24
CA ALA A 19 -18.96 -6.86 -9.14
C ALA A 19 -17.44 -7.08 -9.02
N LEU A 20 -16.73 -7.15 -10.15
CA LEU A 20 -15.27 -7.24 -10.18
C LEU A 20 -14.60 -6.00 -9.57
N VAL A 21 -15.00 -4.80 -10.01
CA VAL A 21 -14.49 -3.53 -9.47
C VAL A 21 -14.79 -3.39 -7.98
N GLU A 22 -15.99 -3.77 -7.56
CA GLU A 22 -16.35 -3.80 -6.13
C GLU A 22 -15.45 -4.72 -5.31
N ALA A 23 -15.15 -5.90 -5.85
CA ALA A 23 -14.31 -6.88 -5.17
C ALA A 23 -12.84 -6.44 -5.12
N MET A 24 -12.32 -5.77 -6.16
CA MET A 24 -10.99 -5.17 -6.17
C MET A 24 -10.82 -4.08 -5.10
N LEU A 25 -11.87 -3.29 -4.90
CA LEU A 25 -11.84 -2.14 -3.98
C LEU A 25 -12.38 -2.45 -2.60
N ARG A 26 -12.64 -3.73 -2.28
CA ARG A 26 -13.30 -4.17 -1.05
C ARG A 26 -12.72 -3.52 0.21
N GLU A 27 -11.40 -3.57 0.36
CA GLU A 27 -10.74 -3.06 1.56
C GLU A 27 -10.85 -1.53 1.70
N ALA A 28 -10.70 -0.79 0.59
CA ALA A 28 -10.90 0.65 0.57
C ALA A 28 -12.36 1.03 0.82
N ARG A 29 -13.29 0.24 0.28
CA ARG A 29 -14.74 0.40 0.46
C ARG A 29 -15.16 0.17 1.90
N ASP A 30 -14.67 -0.89 2.53
CA ASP A 30 -15.01 -1.25 3.90
C ASP A 30 -14.48 -0.20 4.88
N ARG A 31 -13.26 0.32 4.64
CA ARG A 31 -12.74 1.48 5.39
C ARG A 31 -13.61 2.73 5.24
N ALA A 32 -14.00 3.07 4.01
CA ALA A 32 -14.83 4.25 3.74
C ALA A 32 -16.23 4.13 4.38
N ARG A 33 -16.86 2.95 4.28
CA ARG A 33 -18.15 2.66 4.92
C ARG A 33 -18.06 2.71 6.44
N PHE A 34 -16.98 2.20 7.02
CA PHE A 34 -16.73 2.28 8.46
C PHE A 34 -16.65 3.74 8.95
N SER A 35 -16.16 4.64 8.09
CA SER A 35 -16.16 6.10 8.34
C SER A 35 -17.48 6.80 7.98
N GLY A 36 -18.54 6.06 7.68
CA GLY A 36 -19.87 6.60 7.38
C GLY A 36 -20.07 7.08 5.94
N ALA A 37 -19.12 6.84 5.04
CA ALA A 37 -19.25 7.24 3.64
C ALA A 37 -20.06 6.22 2.82
N GLU A 38 -20.96 6.71 1.97
CA GLU A 38 -21.61 5.88 0.96
C GLU A 38 -20.63 5.51 -0.16
N THR A 39 -20.70 4.27 -0.61
CA THR A 39 -19.80 3.74 -1.63
C THR A 39 -20.59 2.96 -2.67
N ALA A 40 -20.37 3.28 -3.94
CA ALA A 40 -20.86 2.53 -5.08
C ALA A 40 -19.74 2.33 -6.12
N ALA A 41 -19.83 1.23 -6.87
CA ALA A 41 -19.11 1.03 -8.11
C ALA A 41 -20.08 1.03 -9.29
N LEU A 42 -19.65 1.55 -10.44
CA LEU A 42 -20.44 1.53 -11.68
C LEU A 42 -19.56 1.15 -12.87
N SER A 43 -20.11 0.35 -13.77
CA SER A 43 -19.57 0.14 -15.12
C SER A 43 -20.33 1.06 -16.08
N LEU A 44 -19.61 2.00 -16.71
CA LEU A 44 -20.19 3.02 -17.58
C LEU A 44 -19.68 2.82 -19.01
N ALA A 45 -20.59 2.74 -19.97
CA ALA A 45 -20.28 2.84 -21.40
C ALA A 45 -20.53 4.30 -21.82
N ALA A 46 -19.46 5.05 -22.10
CA ALA A 46 -19.51 6.50 -22.24
C ALA A 46 -19.72 6.99 -23.69
N LEU A 47 -19.37 6.20 -24.71
CA LEU A 47 -19.40 6.65 -26.11
C LEU A 47 -19.74 5.50 -27.07
N ARG A 48 -20.95 5.54 -27.66
CA ARG A 48 -21.45 4.59 -28.68
C ARG A 48 -20.75 4.77 -30.04
N ALA A 49 -19.44 4.57 -30.10
CA ALA A 49 -18.74 4.26 -31.36
C ALA A 49 -18.85 2.77 -31.72
N THR A 50 -19.46 1.97 -30.84
CA THR A 50 -19.64 0.54 -30.95
C THR A 50 -21.12 0.15 -30.88
N VAL A 51 -21.47 -0.93 -31.58
CA VAL A 51 -22.80 -1.54 -31.59
C VAL A 51 -22.69 -2.94 -31.02
N GLU A 52 -23.56 -3.26 -30.07
CA GLU A 52 -23.70 -4.60 -29.49
C GLU A 52 -24.46 -5.52 -30.45
N GLU A 53 -23.98 -6.74 -30.64
CA GLU A 53 -24.54 -7.69 -31.60
C GLU A 53 -24.27 -9.12 -31.10
N THR A 54 -25.14 -10.07 -31.40
CA THR A 54 -24.89 -11.51 -31.19
C THR A 54 -24.67 -12.18 -32.54
N ARG A 55 -23.60 -12.95 -32.68
CA ARG A 55 -23.24 -13.61 -33.95
C ARG A 55 -23.07 -15.11 -33.77
N ASP A 56 -23.42 -15.87 -34.80
CA ASP A 56 -23.03 -17.27 -34.86
C ASP A 56 -21.54 -17.38 -35.21
N TYR A 57 -20.81 -18.13 -34.38
CA TYR A 57 -19.42 -18.47 -34.61
C TYR A 57 -19.21 -19.94 -34.30
N SER A 58 -18.92 -20.73 -35.34
CA SER A 58 -18.75 -22.19 -35.25
C SER A 58 -19.97 -22.91 -34.66
N GLY A 59 -21.19 -22.47 -35.00
CA GLY A 59 -22.45 -23.06 -34.51
C GLY A 59 -22.82 -22.66 -33.08
N ARG A 60 -22.15 -21.66 -32.50
CA ARG A 60 -22.46 -21.10 -31.19
C ARG A 60 -22.79 -19.61 -31.32
N ALA A 61 -23.85 -19.16 -30.66
CA ALA A 61 -24.13 -17.74 -30.49
C ALA A 61 -23.09 -17.10 -29.55
N VAL A 62 -22.48 -16.00 -29.99
CA VAL A 62 -21.43 -15.28 -29.26
C VAL A 62 -21.76 -13.78 -29.26
N ASP A 63 -21.82 -13.20 -28.06
CA ASP A 63 -22.03 -11.77 -27.89
C ASP A 63 -20.77 -10.99 -28.25
N VAL A 64 -20.89 -9.97 -29.08
CA VAL A 64 -19.77 -9.17 -29.57
C VAL A 64 -20.07 -7.68 -29.47
N VAL A 65 -18.99 -6.91 -29.47
CA VAL A 65 -19.03 -5.46 -29.63
C VAL A 65 -18.39 -5.12 -30.98
N ARG A 66 -19.16 -4.51 -31.88
CA ARG A 66 -18.73 -4.16 -33.24
C ARG A 66 -18.39 -2.68 -33.34
N GLY A 67 -17.19 -2.38 -33.84
CA GLY A 67 -16.71 -1.03 -34.11
C GLY A 67 -16.19 -0.87 -35.53
N ARG A 68 -15.78 0.36 -35.87
CA ARG A 68 -15.09 0.70 -37.12
C ARG A 68 -13.62 0.97 -36.83
N LEU A 69 -12.74 0.30 -37.56
CA LEU A 69 -11.29 0.49 -37.50
C LEU A 69 -10.88 1.81 -38.19
N MET A 70 -9.67 2.29 -37.93
CA MET A 70 -9.16 3.55 -38.49
C MET A 70 -9.05 3.54 -40.02
N ASP A 71 -8.93 2.36 -40.62
CA ASP A 71 -8.94 2.14 -42.07
C ASP A 71 -10.35 2.01 -42.67
N GLY A 72 -11.40 2.20 -41.86
CA GLY A 72 -12.79 2.16 -42.27
C GLY A 72 -13.43 0.78 -42.27
N ARG A 73 -12.67 -0.31 -42.06
CA ARG A 73 -13.24 -1.67 -41.97
C ARG A 73 -14.04 -1.84 -40.68
N GLN A 74 -15.03 -2.74 -40.71
CA GLN A 74 -15.76 -3.13 -39.50
C GLN A 74 -15.08 -4.30 -38.82
N ALA A 75 -14.99 -4.25 -37.50
CA ALA A 75 -14.46 -5.34 -36.68
C ALA A 75 -15.42 -5.60 -35.52
N ALA A 76 -15.66 -6.87 -35.22
CA ALA A 76 -16.40 -7.32 -34.06
C ALA A 76 -15.45 -8.03 -33.10
N VAL A 77 -15.52 -7.68 -31.82
CA VAL A 77 -14.66 -8.23 -30.77
C VAL A 77 -15.53 -8.93 -29.74
N ASN A 78 -15.20 -10.19 -29.44
CA ASN A 78 -15.63 -10.86 -28.22
C ASN A 78 -14.45 -10.82 -27.24
N ALA A 79 -14.60 -10.15 -26.10
CA ALA A 79 -13.55 -10.05 -25.10
C ALA A 79 -13.52 -11.25 -24.12
N GLY A 80 -14.27 -12.31 -24.41
CA GLY A 80 -14.55 -13.40 -23.49
C GLY A 80 -15.72 -13.12 -22.55
N GLU A 81 -15.97 -14.07 -21.66
CA GLU A 81 -16.95 -13.93 -20.58
C GLU A 81 -16.25 -13.66 -19.24
N LEU A 82 -16.67 -12.60 -18.57
CA LEU A 82 -16.35 -12.38 -17.17
C LEU A 82 -17.04 -13.46 -16.33
N PRO A 83 -16.33 -14.03 -15.32
CA PRO A 83 -16.95 -15.00 -14.43
C PRO A 83 -18.01 -14.32 -13.57
N GLU A 84 -18.98 -15.13 -13.14
CA GLU A 84 -20.04 -14.69 -12.22
C GLU A 84 -19.51 -14.37 -10.83
N ASP A 85 -18.49 -15.12 -10.38
CA ASP A 85 -17.76 -14.84 -9.16
C ASP A 85 -16.45 -14.11 -9.48
N PRO A 86 -16.31 -12.83 -9.08
CA PRO A 86 -15.07 -12.07 -9.21
C PRO A 86 -13.85 -12.74 -8.58
N ALA A 87 -14.03 -13.57 -7.54
CA ALA A 87 -12.93 -14.26 -6.90
C ALA A 87 -12.20 -15.20 -7.87
N ARG A 88 -12.85 -15.70 -8.93
CA ARG A 88 -12.19 -16.51 -9.97
C ARG A 88 -11.15 -15.75 -10.80
N LEU A 89 -11.20 -14.40 -10.82
CA LEU A 89 -10.15 -13.57 -11.42
C LEU A 89 -9.24 -12.95 -10.37
N LEU A 90 -9.81 -12.55 -9.22
CA LEU A 90 -9.06 -11.84 -8.19
C LEU A 90 -8.26 -12.74 -7.26
N ALA A 91 -8.66 -14.01 -7.07
CA ALA A 91 -7.79 -14.99 -6.44
C ALA A 91 -6.57 -15.23 -7.34
N PRO A 92 -6.70 -15.51 -8.66
CA PRO A 92 -5.55 -15.59 -9.56
C PRO A 92 -4.69 -14.32 -9.68
N ALA A 93 -5.28 -13.13 -9.56
CA ALA A 93 -4.53 -11.86 -9.59
C ALA A 93 -3.79 -11.58 -8.27
N ARG A 94 -4.25 -12.15 -7.16
CA ARG A 94 -3.45 -12.30 -5.93
C ARG A 94 -2.44 -13.45 -6.08
N ASP A 95 -2.75 -14.43 -6.92
CA ASP A 95 -1.87 -15.53 -7.37
C ASP A 95 -0.88 -15.15 -8.50
N GLY A 96 -0.54 -13.86 -8.67
CA GLY A 96 0.69 -13.52 -9.41
C GLY A 96 1.93 -14.23 -8.83
N ALA A 97 1.83 -14.71 -7.59
CA ALA A 97 2.57 -15.85 -7.09
C ALA A 97 1.59 -16.97 -6.73
N GLY A 98 1.54 -18.07 -7.50
CA GLY A 98 0.63 -19.21 -7.25
C GLY A 98 0.86 -19.97 -5.93
N ARG A 99 1.86 -19.54 -5.15
CA ARG A 99 2.29 -19.99 -3.82
C ARG A 99 3.08 -18.85 -3.17
N LEU A 100 3.24 -18.88 -1.86
CA LEU A 100 4.25 -18.05 -1.18
C LEU A 100 5.62 -18.36 -1.79
N ILE A 101 6.39 -17.32 -2.08
CA ILE A 101 7.74 -17.43 -2.62
C ILE A 101 8.70 -17.22 -1.45
N PRO A 102 9.63 -18.16 -1.18
CA PRO A 102 10.69 -17.93 -0.20
C PRO A 102 11.54 -16.73 -0.63
N CYS A 103 11.78 -15.79 0.28
CA CYS A 103 12.69 -14.67 0.05
C CYS A 103 14.12 -15.18 -0.20
N ALA A 104 14.84 -14.52 -1.09
CA ALA A 104 16.28 -14.76 -1.25
C ALA A 104 17.06 -14.24 -0.03
N ASP A 105 18.31 -14.69 0.14
CA ASP A 105 19.21 -14.10 1.13
C ASP A 105 19.40 -12.60 0.81
N GLY A 106 19.35 -11.75 1.82
CA GLY A 106 19.36 -10.29 1.70
C GLY A 106 17.99 -9.65 1.38
N GLU A 107 16.97 -10.43 1.04
CA GLU A 107 15.61 -9.96 0.81
C GLU A 107 14.78 -10.01 2.12
N ALA A 108 13.99 -8.97 2.38
CA ALA A 108 13.11 -8.93 3.54
C ALA A 108 11.78 -9.64 3.26
N GLY A 109 11.35 -10.50 4.18
CA GLY A 109 10.10 -11.25 4.10
C GLY A 109 9.40 -11.37 5.44
N GLU A 110 8.12 -11.72 5.44
CA GLU A 110 7.39 -12.02 6.68
C GLU A 110 7.80 -13.39 7.22
N LEU A 111 8.21 -13.44 8.49
CA LEU A 111 8.40 -14.70 9.19
C LEU A 111 7.04 -15.37 9.38
N ILE A 112 6.94 -16.63 8.97
CA ILE A 112 5.74 -17.45 9.15
C ILE A 112 6.10 -18.75 9.84
N GLY A 113 5.22 -19.20 10.74
CA GLY A 113 5.37 -20.47 11.46
C GLY A 113 4.46 -21.53 10.88
N ARG A 114 4.97 -22.74 10.61
CA ARG A 114 4.11 -23.82 10.11
C ARG A 114 3.09 -24.21 11.16
N ILE A 115 1.82 -24.31 10.76
CA ILE A 115 0.77 -24.87 11.60
C ILE A 115 0.67 -26.36 11.28
N GLY A 116 1.11 -27.18 12.23
CA GLY A 116 1.20 -28.61 12.10
C GLY A 116 0.24 -29.37 13.01
N ARG A 117 0.42 -30.69 13.05
CA ARG A 117 -0.39 -31.59 13.86
C ARG A 117 0.22 -31.87 15.23
N LEU A 118 1.51 -31.58 15.42
CA LEU A 118 2.19 -31.72 16.70
C LEU A 118 1.75 -30.62 17.66
N PRO A 119 1.64 -30.87 18.98
CA PRO A 119 1.25 -29.86 19.95
C PRO A 119 2.10 -28.58 19.90
N SER A 120 3.40 -28.69 19.60
CA SER A 120 4.32 -27.56 19.46
C SER A 120 4.13 -26.73 18.18
N GLU A 121 3.36 -27.24 17.22
CA GLU A 121 3.10 -26.62 15.92
C GLU A 121 1.63 -26.19 15.78
N ARG A 122 0.80 -26.42 16.80
CA ARG A 122 -0.60 -26.04 16.77
C ARG A 122 -0.76 -24.56 17.07
N PHE A 123 -1.72 -23.95 16.39
CA PHE A 123 -2.21 -22.63 16.69
C PHE A 123 -3.69 -22.75 17.04
N ASP A 124 -4.01 -22.63 18.33
CA ASP A 124 -5.38 -22.82 18.83
C ASP A 124 -6.30 -21.61 18.55
N GLY A 125 -5.73 -20.51 18.04
CA GLY A 125 -6.45 -19.30 17.68
C GLY A 125 -6.56 -18.28 18.81
N TYR A 126 -7.22 -17.17 18.50
CA TYR A 126 -7.61 -16.14 19.45
C TYR A 126 -9.09 -16.33 19.85
N LEU A 127 -9.50 -15.62 20.91
CA LEU A 127 -10.91 -15.55 21.32
C LEU A 127 -11.82 -15.04 20.20
N ASP A 128 -11.31 -14.17 19.33
CA ASP A 128 -12.01 -13.73 18.12
C ASP A 128 -11.70 -14.65 16.93
N PRO A 129 -12.71 -15.36 16.38
CA PRO A 129 -12.53 -16.21 15.21
C PRO A 129 -12.09 -15.45 13.95
N GLN A 130 -12.47 -14.18 13.79
CA GLN A 130 -12.05 -13.37 12.63
C GLN A 130 -10.57 -13.01 12.71
N ALA A 131 -10.10 -12.56 13.88
CA ALA A 131 -8.67 -12.36 14.13
C ALA A 131 -7.85 -13.64 13.93
N THR A 132 -8.41 -14.80 14.30
CA THR A 132 -7.80 -16.11 14.06
C THR A 132 -7.66 -16.40 12.57
N ALA A 133 -8.74 -16.26 11.81
CA ALA A 133 -8.73 -16.51 10.37
C ALA A 133 -7.73 -15.60 9.64
N ALA A 134 -7.65 -14.31 10.03
CA ALA A 134 -6.73 -13.34 9.45
C ALA A 134 -5.24 -13.69 9.66
N LYS A 135 -4.92 -14.49 10.68
CA LYS A 135 -3.56 -14.89 11.01
C LYS A 135 -3.11 -16.20 10.38
N ILE A 136 -3.98 -16.90 9.65
CA ILE A 136 -3.66 -18.19 9.04
C ILE A 136 -3.61 -18.05 7.52
N LEU A 137 -2.42 -18.26 6.94
CA LEU A 137 -2.25 -18.52 5.51
C LEU A 137 -2.51 -20.00 5.26
N ARG A 138 -3.25 -20.33 4.20
CA ARG A 138 -3.50 -21.71 3.75
C ARG A 138 -2.96 -21.89 2.35
N ASP A 139 -2.57 -23.11 2.04
CA ASP A 139 -2.07 -23.51 0.73
C ASP A 139 -0.86 -22.65 0.28
N GLY A 140 -0.04 -22.24 1.27
CA GLY A 140 1.06 -21.31 1.14
C GLY A 140 2.18 -21.85 0.25
N PHE A 141 2.86 -22.93 0.63
CA PHE A 141 3.93 -23.55 -0.18
C PHE A 141 3.54 -24.90 -0.78
N ALA A 142 2.52 -25.55 -0.22
CA ALA A 142 1.95 -26.79 -0.72
C ALA A 142 0.44 -26.83 -0.45
N GLU A 143 -0.31 -27.58 -1.25
CA GLU A 143 -1.73 -27.80 -0.99
C GLU A 143 -1.93 -28.50 0.37
N GLY A 144 -2.90 -28.02 1.15
CA GLY A 144 -3.24 -28.52 2.47
C GLY A 144 -2.31 -28.04 3.60
N ASP A 145 -1.29 -27.23 3.31
CA ASP A 145 -0.48 -26.62 4.36
C ASP A 145 -1.16 -25.39 4.99
N ALA A 146 -0.74 -25.06 6.20
CA ALA A 146 -1.21 -23.87 6.91
C ALA A 146 -0.05 -23.24 7.65
N TRP A 147 -0.05 -21.91 7.71
CA TRP A 147 1.03 -21.12 8.29
C TRP A 147 0.46 -19.97 9.11
N PHE A 148 1.06 -19.74 10.28
CA PHE A 148 0.76 -18.63 11.17
C PHE A 148 1.57 -17.39 10.76
N ARG A 149 0.87 -16.27 10.59
CA ARG A 149 1.43 -14.95 10.30
C ARG A 149 1.93 -14.27 11.56
N THR A 150 3.24 -14.26 11.78
CA THR A 150 3.83 -13.52 12.92
C THR A 150 3.57 -12.02 12.77
N GLY A 151 3.63 -11.50 11.54
CA GLY A 151 3.63 -10.08 11.22
C GLY A 151 4.99 -9.40 11.40
N ASP A 152 6.04 -10.16 11.75
CA ASP A 152 7.41 -9.66 11.85
C ASP A 152 8.13 -9.89 10.50
N LEU A 153 8.77 -8.85 9.99
CA LEU A 153 9.60 -8.88 8.80
C LEU A 153 11.04 -9.14 9.19
N LEU A 154 11.64 -10.18 8.62
CA LEU A 154 13.03 -10.55 8.83
C LEU A 154 13.79 -10.53 7.50
N ARG A 155 15.10 -10.39 7.59
CA ARG A 155 16.03 -10.59 6.47
C ARG A 155 17.10 -11.57 6.91
N ARG A 156 17.37 -12.56 6.07
CA ARG A 156 18.47 -13.51 6.28
C ARG A 156 19.72 -13.02 5.58
N ASP A 157 20.90 -13.10 6.20
CA ASP A 157 22.16 -12.81 5.53
C ASP A 157 22.77 -14.06 4.87
N ALA A 158 23.96 -13.91 4.28
CA ALA A 158 24.65 -15.00 3.58
C ALA A 158 25.21 -16.08 4.52
N ASP A 159 25.46 -15.76 5.79
CA ASP A 159 25.92 -16.70 6.81
C ASP A 159 24.74 -17.49 7.42
N GLY A 160 23.52 -17.04 7.16
CA GLY A 160 22.27 -17.70 7.50
C GLY A 160 21.60 -17.12 8.73
N ASP A 161 22.12 -16.02 9.28
CA ASP A 161 21.58 -15.32 10.43
C ASP A 161 20.37 -14.47 10.03
N TYR A 162 19.37 -14.41 10.92
CA TYR A 162 18.15 -13.64 10.70
C TYR A 162 18.18 -12.33 11.47
N PHE A 163 17.94 -11.22 10.75
CA PHE A 163 17.89 -9.87 11.29
C PHE A 163 16.48 -9.35 11.25
N PHE A 164 16.01 -8.80 12.37
CA PHE A 164 14.73 -8.13 12.43
C PHE A 164 14.76 -6.85 11.58
N VAL A 165 13.79 -6.71 10.68
CA VAL A 165 13.63 -5.55 9.80
C VAL A 165 12.56 -4.63 10.37
N ASP A 166 11.32 -5.10 10.47
CA ASP A 166 10.18 -4.30 10.92
C ASP A 166 8.95 -5.18 11.18
N ARG A 167 7.77 -4.58 11.35
CA ARG A 167 6.47 -5.27 11.27
C ARG A 167 5.72 -4.90 9.99
N VAL A 168 4.93 -5.85 9.48
CA VAL A 168 4.10 -5.67 8.28
C VAL A 168 3.23 -4.40 8.37
N GLY A 169 2.69 -4.07 9.55
CA GLY A 169 1.87 -2.87 9.78
C GLY A 169 2.63 -1.58 10.05
N ASP A 170 3.94 -1.66 10.28
CA ASP A 170 4.79 -0.52 10.60
C ASP A 170 5.55 0.01 9.39
N THR A 171 5.62 -0.75 8.29
CA THR A 171 6.15 -0.26 6.99
C THR A 171 5.18 0.68 6.25
N PHE A 172 5.71 1.44 5.29
CA PHE A 172 4.90 2.17 4.31
C PHE A 172 5.45 2.01 2.90
N ARG A 173 4.63 2.25 1.87
CA ARG A 173 5.03 2.15 0.47
C ARG A 173 5.12 3.52 -0.17
N TRP A 174 6.27 3.89 -0.74
CA TRP A 174 6.49 5.16 -1.40
C TRP A 174 7.21 4.94 -2.73
N LYS A 175 6.73 5.58 -3.82
CA LYS A 175 7.33 5.46 -5.17
C LYS A 175 7.60 4.02 -5.62
N GLY A 176 6.73 3.08 -5.22
CA GLY A 176 6.85 1.66 -5.57
C GLY A 176 7.79 0.84 -4.66
N GLU A 177 8.40 1.44 -3.65
CA GLU A 177 9.31 0.78 -2.71
C GLU A 177 8.65 0.61 -1.33
N ASN A 178 8.92 -0.52 -0.66
CA ASN A 178 8.52 -0.72 0.74
C ASN A 178 9.61 -0.17 1.66
N VAL A 179 9.23 0.74 2.55
CA VAL A 179 10.13 1.43 3.46
C VAL A 179 9.86 0.96 4.89
N SER A 180 10.91 0.47 5.55
CA SER A 180 10.89 0.19 6.99
C SER A 180 11.02 1.48 7.78
N THR A 181 10.11 1.68 8.72
CA THR A 181 10.15 2.85 9.61
C THR A 181 11.28 2.73 10.62
N GLN A 182 11.55 1.51 11.10
CA GLN A 182 12.65 1.26 12.03
C GLN A 182 14.02 1.46 11.37
N ALA A 183 14.23 0.98 10.14
CA ALA A 183 15.50 1.17 9.43
C ALA A 183 15.80 2.65 9.21
N VAL A 184 14.79 3.44 8.82
CA VAL A 184 14.93 4.89 8.67
C VAL A 184 15.20 5.56 10.02
N ALA A 185 14.47 5.18 11.07
CA ALA A 185 14.68 5.73 12.40
C ALA A 185 16.09 5.46 12.94
N GLN A 186 16.59 4.23 12.75
CA GLN A 186 17.92 3.83 13.17
C GLN A 186 19.01 4.55 12.38
N ALA A 187 18.87 4.68 11.06
CA ALA A 187 19.84 5.38 10.21
C ALA A 187 19.95 6.88 10.53
N LEU A 188 18.88 7.48 11.06
CA LEU A 188 18.80 8.90 11.36
C LEU A 188 18.90 9.21 12.87
N ALA A 189 19.11 8.20 13.71
CA ALA A 189 19.26 8.38 15.14
C ALA A 189 20.48 9.27 15.44
N GLY A 190 20.28 10.32 16.25
CA GLY A 190 21.33 11.28 16.61
C GLY A 190 21.70 12.29 15.52
N ALA A 191 21.17 12.17 14.30
CA ALA A 191 21.44 13.13 13.23
C ALA A 191 20.75 14.48 13.54
N GLY A 192 21.42 15.60 13.25
CA GLY A 192 20.82 16.93 13.38
C GLY A 192 20.30 17.29 14.78
N GLY A 193 20.93 16.78 15.84
CA GLY A 193 20.54 17.05 17.23
C GLY A 193 19.31 16.26 17.72
N VAL A 194 18.90 15.23 16.99
CA VAL A 194 17.73 14.41 17.33
C VAL A 194 18.02 13.49 18.52
N GLU A 195 17.23 13.66 19.59
CA GLU A 195 17.29 12.86 20.82
C GLU A 195 16.36 11.64 20.75
N ALA A 196 15.21 11.77 20.09
CA ALA A 196 14.27 10.67 19.85
C ALA A 196 13.57 10.86 18.50
N LEU A 197 13.27 9.74 17.82
CA LEU A 197 12.72 9.74 16.47
C LEU A 197 11.69 8.62 16.30
N ALA A 198 10.58 8.95 15.66
CA ALA A 198 9.63 7.99 15.13
C ALA A 198 9.35 8.30 13.66
N VAL A 199 9.31 7.26 12.82
CA VAL A 199 9.06 7.39 11.38
C VAL A 199 7.72 6.75 11.03
N TYR A 200 6.98 7.34 10.10
CA TYR A 200 5.71 6.80 9.64
C TYR A 200 5.32 7.32 8.26
N GLY A 201 4.43 6.61 7.57
CA GLY A 201 3.92 7.02 6.25
C GLY A 201 2.68 7.92 6.33
N VAL A 202 2.71 9.04 5.61
CA VAL A 202 1.61 10.00 5.46
C VAL A 202 1.10 10.08 4.02
N ALA A 203 -0.22 10.27 3.85
CA ALA A 203 -0.80 10.43 2.52
C ALA A 203 -0.49 11.83 1.99
N VAL A 204 -0.10 11.92 0.72
CA VAL A 204 0.09 13.19 0.01
C VAL A 204 -0.94 13.25 -1.13
N PRO A 205 -1.75 14.32 -1.24
CA PRO A 205 -2.73 14.46 -2.31
C PRO A 205 -2.10 14.28 -3.70
N GLY A 206 -2.77 13.50 -4.57
CA GLY A 206 -2.31 13.26 -5.94
C GLY A 206 -1.14 12.28 -6.07
N GLN A 207 -0.65 11.69 -4.98
CA GLN A 207 0.45 10.72 -4.98
C GLN A 207 -0.03 9.34 -4.53
N GLU A 208 0.45 8.30 -5.21
CA GLU A 208 0.21 6.92 -4.80
C GLU A 208 1.12 6.52 -3.63
N GLY A 209 0.57 5.75 -2.68
CA GLY A 209 1.29 5.31 -1.50
C GLY A 209 1.30 6.33 -0.37
N ARG A 210 2.35 6.30 0.45
CA ARG A 210 2.54 7.17 1.61
C ARG A 210 3.97 7.68 1.66
N ALA A 211 4.16 8.99 1.76
CA ALA A 211 5.47 9.60 1.91
C ALA A 211 6.01 9.39 3.33
N GLY A 212 7.33 9.28 3.48
CA GLY A 212 7.94 9.19 4.80
C GLY A 212 7.82 10.49 5.58
N MET A 213 7.43 10.41 6.84
CA MET A 213 7.43 11.51 7.80
C MET A 213 8.19 11.08 9.05
N ALA A 214 9.06 11.97 9.54
CA ALA A 214 9.80 11.79 10.78
C ALA A 214 9.25 12.75 11.85
N ALA A 215 8.86 12.24 13.01
CA ALA A 215 8.61 13.04 14.20
C ALA A 215 9.84 12.96 15.10
N VAL A 216 10.47 14.10 15.37
CA VAL A 216 11.74 14.20 16.10
C VAL A 216 11.60 15.02 17.37
N VAL A 217 12.26 14.58 18.44
CA VAL A 217 12.50 15.40 19.63
C VAL A 217 13.92 15.93 19.53
N ALA A 218 14.07 17.25 19.57
CA ALA A 218 15.36 17.92 19.54
C ALA A 218 15.23 19.28 20.22
N GLN A 219 16.19 19.65 21.07
CA GLN A 219 16.25 21.01 21.63
C GLN A 219 16.57 22.06 20.55
N ALA A 220 17.46 21.71 19.62
CA ALA A 220 17.78 22.48 18.44
C ALA A 220 17.95 21.52 17.26
N PHE A 221 16.96 21.51 16.37
CA PHE A 221 16.99 20.67 15.18
C PHE A 221 17.84 21.33 14.08
N ASP A 222 18.86 20.62 13.59
CA ASP A 222 19.66 21.02 12.43
C ASP A 222 19.15 20.31 11.16
N PRO A 223 18.36 21.02 10.31
CA PRO A 223 17.76 20.42 9.11
C PRO A 223 18.78 20.04 8.05
N GLN A 224 19.92 20.73 7.96
CA GLN A 224 20.93 20.47 6.94
C GLN A 224 21.76 19.23 7.32
N ALA A 225 22.13 19.09 8.59
CA ALA A 225 22.79 17.88 9.07
C ALA A 225 21.88 16.65 8.95
N PHE A 226 20.59 16.79 9.27
CA PHE A 226 19.62 15.70 9.11
C PHE A 226 19.44 15.31 7.64
N PHE A 227 19.39 16.29 6.72
CA PHE A 227 19.37 16.05 5.27
C PHE A 227 20.59 15.29 4.77
N ALA A 228 21.79 15.69 5.22
CA ALA A 228 23.04 15.05 4.83
C ALA A 228 23.08 13.58 5.30
N ALA A 229 22.67 13.33 6.55
CA ALA A 229 22.57 11.97 7.09
C ALA A 229 21.59 11.10 6.28
N ALA A 230 20.39 11.62 6.00
CA ALA A 230 19.39 10.89 5.19
C ALA A 230 19.89 10.60 3.78
N THR A 231 20.58 11.55 3.16
CA THR A 231 21.10 11.38 1.79
C THR A 231 22.26 10.37 1.75
N GLY A 232 23.12 10.36 2.76
CA GLY A 232 24.26 9.45 2.85
C GLY A 232 23.90 8.01 3.27
N ALA A 233 22.85 7.84 4.08
CA ALA A 233 22.52 6.53 4.66
C ALA A 233 21.30 5.83 4.00
N LEU A 234 20.41 6.57 3.34
CA LEU A 234 19.12 6.03 2.87
C LEU A 234 18.93 6.13 1.35
N PRO A 235 18.28 5.13 0.74
CA PRO A 235 17.84 5.22 -0.66
C PRO A 235 16.78 6.32 -0.83
N PRO A 236 16.62 6.89 -2.04
CA PRO A 236 15.73 8.04 -2.27
C PRO A 236 14.30 7.87 -1.74
N ALA A 237 13.68 6.70 -1.93
CA ALA A 237 12.29 6.46 -1.48
C ALA A 237 12.13 6.38 0.05
N ALA A 238 13.21 6.09 0.79
CA ALA A 238 13.20 5.95 2.24
C ALA A 238 13.54 7.25 2.98
N ARG A 239 14.01 8.28 2.28
CA ARG A 239 14.31 9.59 2.87
C ARG A 239 13.00 10.25 3.28
N PRO A 240 12.85 10.71 4.54
CA PRO A 240 11.63 11.40 4.95
C PRO A 240 11.35 12.60 4.04
N ALA A 241 10.14 12.71 3.52
CA ALA A 241 9.67 13.88 2.80
C ALA A 241 9.36 15.03 3.76
N PHE A 242 8.94 14.70 4.98
CA PHE A 242 8.61 15.66 6.03
C PHE A 242 9.32 15.35 7.34
N VAL A 243 9.64 16.40 8.10
CA VAL A 243 10.11 16.30 9.49
C VAL A 243 9.25 17.21 10.37
N ARG A 244 8.73 16.69 11.48
CA ARG A 244 8.01 17.46 12.50
C ARG A 244 8.80 17.41 13.78
N VAL A 245 9.13 18.58 14.33
CA VAL A 245 9.78 18.68 15.64
C VAL A 245 8.69 18.71 16.71
N VAL A 246 8.71 17.74 17.61
CA VAL A 246 7.72 17.57 18.68
C VAL A 246 8.40 17.71 20.05
N PRO A 247 7.70 18.22 21.08
CA PRO A 247 8.28 18.34 22.42
C PRO A 247 8.56 16.98 23.07
N ALA A 248 7.77 15.96 22.73
CA ALA A 248 7.96 14.58 23.17
C ALA A 248 7.25 13.62 22.22
N LEU A 249 7.75 12.38 22.14
CA LEU A 249 7.04 11.30 21.45
C LEU A 249 6.17 10.55 22.48
N PRO A 250 4.85 10.39 22.23
CA PRO A 250 4.00 9.64 23.13
C PRO A 250 4.42 8.17 23.14
N THR A 251 4.61 7.58 24.32
CA THR A 251 5.00 6.18 24.49
C THR A 251 3.89 5.35 25.15
N THR A 252 3.78 4.07 24.81
CA THR A 252 2.99 3.10 25.57
C THR A 252 3.63 2.81 26.93
N SER A 253 2.92 2.08 27.80
CA SER A 253 3.49 1.49 29.02
C SER A 253 4.65 0.51 28.76
N THR A 254 4.81 0.05 27.52
CA THR A 254 5.92 -0.79 27.05
C THR A 254 7.00 0.01 26.30
N MET A 255 7.02 1.35 26.47
CA MET A 255 8.01 2.26 25.88
C MET A 255 8.03 2.28 24.34
N LYS A 256 6.93 1.85 23.68
CA LYS A 256 6.79 1.96 22.21
C LYS A 256 6.19 3.29 21.83
N PHE A 257 6.74 3.96 20.81
CA PHE A 257 6.17 5.21 20.30
C PHE A 257 4.78 4.99 19.69
N GLN A 258 3.79 5.74 20.17
CA GLN A 258 2.42 5.73 19.67
C GLN A 258 2.30 6.65 18.45
N THR A 259 2.60 6.12 17.27
CA THR A 259 2.55 6.89 16.02
C THR A 259 1.15 7.01 15.42
N VAL A 260 0.11 6.37 15.99
CA VAL A 260 -1.25 6.36 15.41
C VAL A 260 -1.84 7.77 15.32
N ALA A 261 -1.74 8.57 16.38
CA ALA A 261 -2.23 9.95 16.37
C ALA A 261 -1.42 10.83 15.42
N LEU A 262 -0.09 10.69 15.45
CA LEU A 262 0.83 11.41 14.56
C LEU A 262 0.59 11.09 13.08
N LYS A 263 0.33 9.81 12.75
CA LYS A 263 -0.05 9.33 11.41
C LYS A 263 -1.35 9.96 10.93
N ARG A 264 -2.34 10.14 11.82
CA ARG A 264 -3.64 10.75 11.49
C ARG A 264 -3.51 12.25 11.25
N GLN A 265 -2.72 12.93 12.07
CA GLN A 265 -2.44 14.36 11.95
C GLN A 265 -1.65 14.69 10.68
N GLY A 266 -0.73 13.80 10.30
CA GLY A 266 0.14 13.99 9.15
C GLY A 266 1.02 15.23 9.30
N TYR A 267 1.24 15.93 8.19
CA TYR A 267 2.03 17.16 8.12
C TYR A 267 1.19 18.45 8.12
N THR A 268 -0.14 18.33 8.26
CA THR A 268 -1.08 19.47 8.16
C THR A 268 -1.79 19.81 9.47
N ASP A 269 -2.01 18.83 10.36
CA ASP A 269 -2.70 19.03 11.65
C ASP A 269 -1.70 18.93 12.82
N CYS A 270 -0.68 19.80 12.81
CA CYS A 270 0.47 19.71 13.71
C CYS A 270 0.43 20.69 14.90
N GLY A 271 -0.61 21.53 15.01
CA GLY A 271 -0.65 22.59 16.01
C GLY A 271 0.52 23.57 15.82
N ASP A 272 1.21 23.90 16.91
CA ASP A 272 2.37 24.80 16.90
C ASP A 272 3.71 24.11 16.61
N ASP A 273 3.69 22.79 16.37
CA ASP A 273 4.91 22.02 16.11
C ASP A 273 5.55 22.47 14.79
N PRO A 274 6.86 22.78 14.77
CA PRO A 274 7.57 23.09 13.54
C PRO A 274 7.55 21.91 12.57
N VAL A 275 7.11 22.15 11.33
CA VAL A 275 7.14 21.16 10.25
C VAL A 275 8.07 21.65 9.14
N PHE A 276 8.86 20.73 8.62
CA PHE A 276 9.80 20.94 7.53
C PHE A 276 9.50 19.96 6.40
N VAL A 277 9.80 20.37 5.18
CA VAL A 277 9.71 19.57 3.96
C VAL A 277 11.09 19.45 3.33
N ARG A 278 11.39 18.29 2.76
CA ARG A 278 12.65 18.04 2.07
C ARG A 278 12.80 18.98 0.87
N ASP A 279 13.95 19.61 0.78
CA ASP A 279 14.35 20.45 -0.36
C ASP A 279 15.70 19.93 -0.87
N ASP A 280 15.67 19.16 -1.96
CA ASP A 280 16.87 18.59 -2.57
C ASP A 280 17.73 19.65 -3.28
N GLU A 281 17.14 20.76 -3.73
CA GLU A 281 17.90 21.84 -4.40
C GLU A 281 18.70 22.66 -3.38
N ALA A 282 18.08 22.97 -2.24
CA ALA A 282 18.74 23.68 -1.14
C ALA A 282 19.59 22.74 -0.25
N GLY A 283 19.47 21.43 -0.41
CA GLY A 283 20.22 20.44 0.37
C GLY A 283 19.85 20.42 1.86
N THR A 284 18.57 20.64 2.18
CA THR A 284 18.09 20.82 3.56
C THR A 284 16.64 20.36 3.74
N TYR A 285 16.14 20.44 4.97
CA TYR A 285 14.71 20.41 5.29
C TYR A 285 14.23 21.84 5.53
N ALA A 286 13.52 22.43 4.56
CA ALA A 286 13.03 23.79 4.63
C ALA A 286 11.71 23.87 5.42
N PRO A 287 11.43 24.96 6.16
CA PRO A 287 10.15 25.11 6.86
C PRO A 287 8.96 24.96 5.90
N LEU A 288 7.96 24.18 6.30
CA LEU A 288 6.73 23.98 5.54
C LEU A 288 5.82 25.19 5.68
N THR A 289 6.14 26.25 4.94
CA THR A 289 5.32 27.46 4.85
C THR A 289 3.99 27.19 4.12
N PRO A 290 2.97 28.06 4.25
CA PRO A 290 1.73 27.93 3.48
C PRO A 290 1.95 27.85 1.96
N LEU A 291 2.99 28.54 1.44
CA LEU A 291 3.35 28.49 0.03
C LEU A 291 3.95 27.12 -0.35
N ALA A 292 4.87 26.59 0.46
CA ALA A 292 5.43 25.26 0.24
C ALA A 292 4.34 24.17 0.36
N LEU A 293 3.42 24.30 1.32
CA LEU A 293 2.27 23.41 1.46
C LEU A 293 1.38 23.45 0.21
N GLY A 294 1.10 24.65 -0.33
CA GLY A 294 0.37 24.80 -1.59
C GLY A 294 1.06 24.11 -2.78
N ALA A 295 2.39 24.17 -2.85
CA ALA A 295 3.15 23.48 -3.89
C ALA A 295 3.13 21.94 -3.74
N VAL A 296 3.20 21.45 -2.50
CA VAL A 296 3.04 20.01 -2.18
C VAL A 296 1.66 19.52 -2.60
N THR A 297 0.60 20.23 -2.21
CA THR A 297 -0.79 19.80 -2.49
C THR A 297 -1.14 19.91 -3.98
N ALA A 298 -0.55 20.87 -4.70
CA ALA A 298 -0.67 20.99 -6.14
C ALA A 298 0.21 19.98 -6.93
N GLY A 299 1.10 19.26 -6.24
CA GLY A 299 2.05 18.33 -6.87
C GLY A 299 3.18 19.00 -7.66
N SER A 300 3.39 20.31 -7.48
CA SER A 300 4.46 21.06 -8.13
C SER A 300 5.79 20.98 -7.37
N LEU A 301 5.76 20.66 -6.07
CA LEU A 301 6.96 20.31 -5.31
C LEU A 301 7.26 18.82 -5.46
N ARG A 302 8.48 18.50 -5.89
CA ARG A 302 8.92 17.11 -6.05
C ARG A 302 9.38 16.57 -4.69
N LEU A 303 8.55 15.69 -4.11
CA LEU A 303 8.90 14.83 -2.97
C LEU A 303 9.54 13.54 -3.46
#